data_AF-A0A3N5H8F8-F1
#
_entry.id   AF-A0A3N5H8F8-F1
#
_cell.length_a   1.000
_cell.length_b   1.000
_cell.length_c   1.000
_cell.angle_alpha   90.00
_cell.angle_beta   90.00
_cell.angle_gamma   90.00
#
_symmetry.space_group_name_H-M   'P 1'
#
loop_
_entity.id
_entity.type
_entity.pdbx_description
1 polymer ?
#
loop_
_entity_poly.entity_id
_entity_poly.type
_entity_poly.pdbx_seq_one_letter_code
_entity_poly.pdbx_strand_id
1 'polypeptide(L)'
;MRSRTRRSLLPFLASLALSGCAGADGGDGGGTPDGGGGNLLSVGGSYPTHAALLPGSTCADAAVQDAVTTVTHAPGATTLTLAHAGTSYSGTVDTAGNFQTTPKTVVVSPASFRLTIAGHFSLNGLEATVTVEQLQPTSCAYSVQWTATKSGTPNVIPG
;
A
#
# COMPACT_ATOMS: atom_id res chain seq x y z
N MET A 1 42.31 -15.79 -18.24
CA MET A 1 41.00 -16.47 -18.14
C MET A 1 39.94 -15.56 -18.76
N ARG A 2 39.15 -16.09 -19.70
CA ARG A 2 38.32 -15.32 -20.65
C ARG A 2 36.98 -14.89 -20.02
N SER A 3 36.69 -13.59 -20.13
CA SER A 3 35.39 -12.96 -19.89
C SER A 3 34.32 -13.52 -20.83
N ARG A 4 33.10 -13.78 -20.31
CA ARG A 4 31.91 -14.09 -21.12
C ARG A 4 30.74 -13.20 -20.71
N THR A 5 30.61 -12.10 -21.43
CA THR A 5 29.45 -11.23 -21.52
C THR A 5 28.24 -12.03 -22.02
N ARG A 6 27.14 -12.10 -21.25
CA ARG A 6 25.86 -12.60 -21.76
C ARG A 6 24.98 -11.41 -22.17
N ARG A 7 24.86 -11.22 -23.49
CA ARG A 7 23.78 -10.47 -24.14
C ARG A 7 22.46 -11.18 -23.83
N SER A 8 21.48 -10.46 -23.28
CA SER A 8 20.09 -10.93 -23.25
C SER A 8 19.30 -10.14 -24.29
N LEU A 9 18.66 -10.88 -25.19
CA LEU A 9 17.85 -10.40 -26.30
C LEU A 9 16.42 -10.11 -25.82
N LEU A 10 15.90 -8.93 -26.17
CA LEU A 10 14.47 -8.61 -26.14
C LEU A 10 13.71 -9.43 -27.20
N PRO A 11 12.46 -9.83 -26.92
CA PRO A 11 11.49 -10.07 -27.98
C PRO A 11 10.25 -9.17 -27.87
N PHE A 12 10.00 -8.51 -29.01
CA PHE A 12 8.74 -8.41 -29.76
C PHE A 12 7.48 -7.82 -29.13
N LEU A 13 7.07 -6.69 -29.73
CA LEU A 13 5.70 -6.18 -29.81
C LEU A 13 4.76 -7.16 -30.52
N ALA A 14 3.50 -7.21 -30.08
CA ALA A 14 2.36 -7.61 -30.91
C ALA A 14 1.16 -6.69 -30.60
N SER A 15 0.75 -5.93 -31.60
CA SER A 15 -0.44 -5.07 -31.60
C SER A 15 -1.69 -5.90 -31.87
N LEU A 16 -2.77 -5.66 -31.10
CA LEU A 16 -4.13 -6.06 -31.50
C LEU A 16 -4.96 -4.80 -31.79
N ALA A 17 -5.39 -4.67 -33.05
CA ALA A 17 -6.47 -3.78 -33.45
C ALA A 17 -7.74 -4.62 -33.63
N LEU A 18 -8.79 -4.31 -32.87
CA LEU A 18 -10.14 -4.81 -33.14
C LEU A 18 -11.00 -3.66 -33.64
N SER A 19 -11.45 -3.82 -34.88
CA SER A 19 -12.52 -3.06 -35.55
C SER A 19 -13.86 -3.64 -35.10
N GLY A 20 -14.84 -2.78 -34.80
CA GLY A 20 -16.19 -3.20 -34.38
C GLY A 20 -17.22 -2.08 -34.55
N CYS A 21 -18.31 -2.43 -35.21
CA CYS A 21 -19.38 -1.66 -35.83
C CYS A 21 -20.21 -0.67 -34.98
N ALA A 22 -20.78 0.30 -35.71
CA ALA A 22 -21.86 1.18 -35.32
C ALA A 22 -23.23 0.46 -35.20
N GLY A 23 -24.10 0.99 -34.33
CA GLY A 23 -25.52 0.65 -34.23
C GLY A 23 -26.26 1.70 -33.42
N ALA A 24 -27.36 2.23 -33.97
CA ALA A 24 -28.17 3.32 -33.46
C ALA A 24 -29.36 2.86 -32.59
N ASP A 25 -30.03 3.86 -32.02
CA ASP A 25 -31.43 3.92 -31.55
C ASP A 25 -31.75 3.61 -30.08
N GLY A 26 -32.16 4.68 -29.39
CA GLY A 26 -33.50 4.80 -28.80
C GLY A 26 -33.80 4.05 -27.49
N GLY A 27 -33.79 4.79 -26.37
CA GLY A 27 -34.33 4.30 -25.11
C GLY A 27 -34.39 5.38 -24.03
N ASP A 28 -35.46 6.17 -24.03
CA ASP A 28 -35.91 6.98 -22.90
C ASP A 28 -36.26 6.08 -21.70
N GLY A 29 -36.03 6.60 -20.49
CA GLY A 29 -36.72 6.10 -19.29
C GLY A 29 -35.88 5.25 -18.34
N GLY A 30 -34.75 5.78 -17.89
CA GLY A 30 -34.02 5.22 -16.75
C GLY A 30 -33.49 6.35 -15.89
N GLY A 31 -34.35 6.96 -15.08
CA GLY A 31 -33.90 7.81 -13.98
C GLY A 31 -32.92 7.00 -13.15
N THR A 32 -31.63 7.31 -13.30
CA THR A 32 -30.60 6.78 -12.41
C THR A 32 -31.04 7.23 -11.03
N PRO A 33 -31.21 6.32 -10.05
CA PRO A 33 -31.34 6.80 -8.69
C PRO A 33 -30.10 7.65 -8.47
N ASP A 34 -30.31 8.92 -8.15
CA ASP A 34 -29.32 9.81 -7.57
C ASP A 34 -28.95 9.19 -6.21
N GLY A 35 -28.23 8.07 -6.28
CA GLY A 35 -27.74 7.31 -5.16
C GLY A 35 -26.60 8.14 -4.65
N GLY A 36 -26.94 9.09 -3.77
CA GLY A 36 -26.09 10.14 -3.24
C GLY A 36 -24.62 9.80 -3.42
N GLY A 37 -24.02 10.38 -4.47
CA GLY A 37 -22.62 10.21 -4.84
C GLY A 37 -21.71 10.90 -3.84
N GLY A 38 -21.90 10.60 -2.55
CA GLY A 38 -20.94 10.90 -1.51
C GLY A 38 -19.62 10.27 -1.94
N ASN A 39 -18.58 11.09 -1.93
CA ASN A 39 -17.21 10.69 -2.21
C ASN A 39 -16.84 9.48 -1.34
N LEU A 40 -16.96 8.27 -1.88
CA LEU A 40 -16.64 7.03 -1.16
C LEU A 40 -15.15 7.02 -0.80
N LEU A 41 -14.84 6.56 0.42
CA LEU A 41 -13.46 6.40 0.86
C LEU A 41 -12.63 5.64 -0.18
N SER A 42 -11.53 6.23 -0.64
CA SER A 42 -10.65 5.61 -1.63
C SER A 42 -9.20 5.97 -1.37
N VAL A 43 -8.48 5.01 -0.78
CA VAL A 43 -7.07 5.17 -0.37
C VAL A 43 -6.10 4.30 -1.18
N GLY A 44 -6.59 3.55 -2.17
CA GLY A 44 -5.77 2.67 -2.99
C GLY A 44 -4.75 3.45 -3.83
N GLY A 45 -3.53 2.95 -3.96
CA GLY A 45 -2.47 3.58 -4.74
C GLY A 45 -1.05 3.24 -4.28
N SER A 46 -0.08 3.97 -4.81
CA SER A 46 1.34 3.85 -4.45
C SER A 46 1.80 5.06 -3.64
N TYR A 47 2.61 4.79 -2.63
CA TYR A 47 3.10 5.74 -1.64
C TYR A 47 4.60 5.54 -1.48
N PRO A 48 5.46 6.35 -2.16
CA PRO A 48 6.89 6.37 -1.90
C PRO A 48 7.12 6.75 -0.44
N THR A 49 7.40 5.76 0.40
CA THR A 49 7.34 5.92 1.86
C THR A 49 8.74 6.16 2.39
N HIS A 50 8.88 7.27 3.12
CA HIS A 50 10.04 7.56 3.92
C HIS A 50 9.89 6.91 5.30
N ALA A 51 10.92 6.19 5.74
CA ALA A 51 10.95 5.49 7.01
C ALA A 51 11.97 6.14 7.95
N ALA A 52 11.52 6.57 9.13
CA ALA A 52 12.38 7.15 10.15
C ALA A 52 12.24 6.40 11.46
N LEU A 53 13.36 5.98 12.06
CA LEU A 53 13.36 5.35 13.37
C LEU A 53 12.95 6.38 14.43
N LEU A 54 11.94 6.06 15.23
CA LEU A 54 11.52 6.91 16.35
C LEU A 54 12.43 6.70 17.56
N PRO A 55 12.57 7.71 18.45
CA PRO A 55 13.27 7.56 19.72
C PRO A 55 12.70 6.42 20.58
N GLY A 56 13.55 5.78 21.39
CA GLY A 56 13.12 4.73 22.33
C GLY A 56 13.31 3.30 21.85
N SER A 57 14.07 3.06 20.76
CA SER A 57 14.48 1.71 20.37
C SER A 57 15.24 1.02 21.51
N THR A 58 14.86 -0.22 21.78
CA THR A 58 15.61 -1.14 22.66
C THR A 58 16.42 -2.15 21.86
N CYS A 59 16.25 -2.18 20.54
CA CYS A 59 17.07 -2.99 19.64
C CYS A 59 18.37 -2.26 19.33
N ALA A 60 19.50 -2.94 19.55
CA ALA A 60 20.79 -2.47 19.09
C ALA A 60 20.77 -2.41 17.55
N ASP A 61 21.31 -1.32 16.99
CA ASP A 61 21.57 -1.14 15.56
C ASP A 61 20.34 -1.31 14.64
N ALA A 62 19.13 -1.03 15.15
CA ALA A 62 17.94 -1.02 14.31
C ALA A 62 18.11 -0.01 13.17
N ALA A 63 18.08 -0.51 11.93
CA ALA A 63 18.14 0.30 10.73
C ALA A 63 16.82 0.20 9.97
N VAL A 64 16.41 1.33 9.40
CA VAL A 64 15.20 1.43 8.57
C VAL A 64 15.60 1.94 7.19
N GLN A 65 14.81 1.57 6.18
CA GLN A 65 15.04 1.97 4.80
C GLN A 65 13.71 2.38 4.17
N ASP A 66 13.81 3.35 3.26
CA ASP A 66 12.69 3.78 2.45
C ASP A 66 12.29 2.68 1.45
N ALA A 67 10.98 2.55 1.22
CA ALA A 67 10.44 1.67 0.19
C ALA A 67 9.07 2.16 -0.26
N VAL A 68 8.62 1.72 -1.43
CA VAL A 68 7.26 2.00 -1.88
C VAL A 68 6.28 1.14 -1.10
N THR A 69 5.27 1.78 -0.52
CA THR A 69 4.08 1.13 0.01
C THR A 69 2.98 1.14 -1.04
N THR A 70 2.44 -0.02 -1.39
CA THR A 70 1.27 -0.13 -2.26
C THR A 70 0.05 -0.48 -1.42
N VAL A 71 -1.02 0.28 -1.56
CA VAL A 71 -2.30 0.04 -0.89
C VAL A 71 -3.31 -0.46 -1.91
N THR A 72 -3.84 -1.65 -1.67
CA THR A 72 -4.99 -2.19 -2.39
C THR A 72 -6.24 -1.94 -1.56
N HIS A 73 -7.18 -1.19 -2.12
CA HIS A 73 -8.44 -0.82 -1.46
C HIS A 73 -9.51 -0.57 -2.52
N ALA A 74 -10.66 -1.23 -2.41
CA ALA A 74 -11.82 -0.94 -3.25
C ALA A 74 -12.55 0.31 -2.68
N PRO A 75 -13.01 1.26 -3.52
CA PRO A 75 -13.74 2.42 -3.03
C PRO A 75 -14.93 2.04 -2.14
N GLY A 76 -15.03 2.67 -0.97
CA GLY A 76 -16.08 2.41 0.03
C GLY A 76 -15.89 1.15 0.89
N ALA A 77 -14.84 0.35 0.66
CA ALA A 77 -14.54 -0.80 1.51
C ALA A 77 -14.03 -0.33 2.89
N THR A 78 -14.11 -1.23 3.87
CA THR A 78 -13.51 -1.05 5.20
C THR A 78 -12.26 -1.90 5.40
N THR A 79 -11.89 -2.69 4.39
CA THR A 79 -10.72 -3.58 4.40
C THR A 79 -9.72 -3.15 3.35
N LEU A 80 -8.44 -3.25 3.68
CA LEU A 80 -7.35 -2.92 2.78
C LEU A 80 -6.20 -3.93 2.92
N THR A 81 -5.28 -3.89 1.96
CA THR A 81 -4.00 -4.57 2.04
C THR A 81 -2.88 -3.58 1.74
N LEU A 82 -1.91 -3.46 2.65
CA LEU A 82 -0.66 -2.74 2.42
C LEU A 82 0.43 -3.73 2.01
N ALA A 83 1.18 -3.43 0.96
CA ALA A 83 2.40 -4.14 0.60
C ALA A 83 3.59 -3.20 0.73
N HIS A 84 4.59 -3.57 1.51
CA HIS A 84 5.80 -2.78 1.75
C HIS A 84 7.02 -3.71 1.81
N ALA A 85 8.07 -3.38 1.05
CA ALA A 85 9.30 -4.18 0.97
C ALA A 85 9.07 -5.70 0.76
N GLY A 86 8.08 -6.06 -0.08
CA GLY A 86 7.73 -7.45 -0.37
C GLY A 86 6.86 -8.16 0.69
N THR A 87 6.48 -7.47 1.77
CA THR A 87 5.57 -8.02 2.79
C THR A 87 4.19 -7.40 2.68
N SER A 88 3.15 -8.23 2.62
CA SER A 88 1.75 -7.80 2.63
C SER A 88 1.14 -7.84 4.03
N TYR A 89 0.37 -6.83 4.40
CA TYR A 89 -0.33 -6.67 5.68
C TYR A 89 -1.80 -6.40 5.39
N SER A 90 -2.68 -7.21 5.97
CA SER A 90 -4.13 -6.98 5.90
C SER A 90 -4.56 -6.08 7.05
N GLY A 91 -5.52 -5.20 6.81
CA GLY A 91 -6.02 -4.28 7.81
C GLY A 91 -7.40 -3.73 7.49
N THR A 92 -7.85 -2.84 8.36
CA THR A 92 -9.10 -2.11 8.21
C THR A 92 -8.85 -0.62 8.16
N VAL A 93 -9.76 0.11 7.53
CA VAL A 93 -9.77 1.57 7.45
C VAL A 93 -11.18 2.10 7.69
N ASP A 94 -11.29 3.21 8.41
CA ASP A 94 -12.55 3.91 8.64
C ASP A 94 -12.78 5.06 7.64
N THR A 95 -13.98 5.65 7.65
CA THR A 95 -14.32 6.76 6.75
C THR A 95 -13.52 8.03 7.02
N ALA A 96 -12.91 8.16 8.21
CA ALA A 96 -12.00 9.25 8.53
C ALA A 96 -10.57 8.98 8.04
N GLY A 97 -10.29 7.83 7.42
CA GLY A 97 -8.98 7.46 6.90
C GLY A 97 -8.04 6.86 7.94
N ASN A 98 -8.49 6.62 9.17
CA ASN A 98 -7.67 5.92 10.17
C ASN A 98 -7.64 4.43 9.83
N PHE A 99 -6.46 3.82 9.94
CA PHE A 99 -6.30 2.40 9.63
C PHE A 99 -5.43 1.68 10.64
N GLN A 100 -5.61 0.36 10.70
CA GLN A 100 -4.78 -0.53 11.48
C GLN A 100 -4.69 -1.89 10.79
N THR A 101 -3.49 -2.48 10.79
CA THR A 101 -3.27 -3.85 10.29
C THR A 101 -3.43 -4.88 11.39
N THR A 102 -3.85 -6.09 11.02
CA THR A 102 -3.68 -7.26 11.87
C THR A 102 -2.19 -7.50 12.12
N PRO A 103 -1.75 -7.77 13.37
CA PRO A 103 -0.35 -8.07 13.66
C PRO A 103 0.16 -9.23 12.80
N LYS A 104 1.35 -9.07 12.22
CA LYS A 104 1.96 -10.06 11.35
C LYS A 104 3.34 -10.45 11.85
N THR A 105 3.58 -11.76 11.96
CA THR A 105 4.91 -12.30 12.23
C THR A 105 5.65 -12.53 10.91
N VAL A 106 6.87 -11.99 10.81
CA VAL A 106 7.80 -12.18 9.70
C VAL A 106 9.04 -12.87 10.23
N VAL A 107 9.52 -13.88 9.51
CA VAL A 107 10.73 -14.63 9.86
C VAL A 107 11.82 -14.25 8.88
N VAL A 108 12.91 -13.70 9.40
CA VAL A 108 14.14 -13.40 8.67
C VAL A 108 15.25 -14.14 9.40
N SER A 109 15.46 -15.40 9.00
CA SER A 109 16.31 -16.34 9.73
C SER A 109 17.67 -15.73 10.11
N PRO A 110 18.10 -15.82 11.38
CA PRO A 110 17.50 -16.59 12.48
C PRO A 110 16.45 -15.84 13.32
N ALA A 111 16.10 -14.60 12.96
CA ALA A 111 15.22 -13.75 13.74
C ALA A 111 13.74 -13.87 13.35
N SER A 112 12.85 -13.59 14.30
CA SER A 112 11.43 -13.42 14.03
C SER A 112 10.94 -12.11 14.64
N PHE A 113 10.07 -11.43 13.89
CA PHE A 113 9.56 -10.10 14.23
C PHE A 113 8.04 -10.09 14.16
N ARG A 114 7.38 -9.47 15.12
CA ARG A 114 5.96 -9.15 15.07
C ARG A 114 5.81 -7.67 14.71
N LEU A 115 5.05 -7.40 13.65
CA LEU A 115 4.83 -6.05 13.13
C LEU A 115 3.36 -5.69 13.23
N THR A 116 3.10 -4.46 13.68
CA THR A 116 1.77 -3.84 13.64
C THR A 116 1.90 -2.45 13.04
N ILE A 117 1.03 -2.09 12.11
CA ILE A 117 1.03 -0.80 11.43
C ILE A 117 -0.31 -0.12 11.73
N ALA A 118 -0.27 1.11 12.20
CA ALA A 118 -1.45 1.94 12.40
C ALA A 118 -1.16 3.37 11.94
N GLY A 119 -2.16 4.06 11.42
CA GLY A 119 -1.95 5.40 10.89
C GLY A 119 -3.21 6.04 10.32
N HIS A 120 -2.98 7.05 9.49
CA HIS A 120 -4.01 7.88 8.90
C HIS A 120 -3.68 8.19 7.44
N PHE A 121 -4.68 8.05 6.57
CA PHE A 121 -4.65 8.55 5.21
C PHE A 121 -5.23 9.96 5.18
N SER A 122 -4.45 10.92 4.69
CA SER A 122 -4.96 12.25 4.34
C SER A 122 -5.35 12.29 2.87
N LEU A 123 -5.88 13.43 2.43
CA LEU A 123 -6.15 13.69 1.01
C LEU A 123 -4.93 13.39 0.12
N ASN A 124 -3.73 13.74 0.60
CA ASN A 124 -2.53 13.72 -0.25
C ASN A 124 -1.55 12.60 0.11
N GLY A 125 -1.79 11.82 1.15
CA GLY A 125 -0.73 10.95 1.65
C GLY A 125 -1.12 9.98 2.74
N LEU A 126 -0.07 9.42 3.33
CA LEU A 126 -0.09 8.41 4.37
C LEU A 126 0.87 8.85 5.47
N GLU A 127 0.39 8.82 6.71
CA GLU A 127 1.21 8.91 7.91
C GLU A 127 0.91 7.70 8.79
N ALA A 128 1.93 6.98 9.25
CA ALA A 128 1.74 5.77 10.04
C ALA A 128 2.90 5.49 10.99
N THR A 129 2.63 4.75 12.05
CA THR A 129 3.64 4.18 12.92
C THR A 129 3.65 2.66 12.74
N VAL A 130 4.85 2.11 12.51
CA VAL A 130 5.10 0.68 12.54
C VAL A 130 5.74 0.34 13.88
N THR A 131 5.10 -0.53 14.64
CA THR A 131 5.68 -1.13 15.83
C THR A 131 6.29 -2.47 15.44
N VAL A 132 7.59 -2.63 15.71
CA VAL A 132 8.33 -3.85 15.45
C VAL A 132 8.81 -4.42 16.77
N GLU A 133 8.47 -5.68 17.02
CA GLU A 133 8.93 -6.44 18.18
C GLU A 133 9.72 -7.65 17.68
N GLN A 134 11.00 -7.70 18.01
CA GLN A 134 11.79 -8.90 17.81
C GLN A 134 11.39 -9.93 18.88
N LEU A 135 10.91 -11.09 18.43
CA LEU A 135 10.50 -12.18 19.31
C LEU A 135 11.66 -13.14 19.59
N GLN A 136 12.57 -13.31 18.62
CA GLN A 136 13.73 -14.20 18.69
C GLN A 136 14.92 -13.66 17.86
N PRO A 137 16.17 -14.04 18.21
CA PRO A 137 16.56 -14.77 19.42
C PRO A 137 16.56 -13.90 20.69
N THR A 138 16.62 -12.59 20.53
CA THR A 138 16.55 -11.60 21.61
C THR A 138 15.20 -10.89 21.57
N SER A 139 14.70 -10.47 22.75
CA SER A 139 13.53 -9.61 22.82
C SER A 139 13.97 -8.16 22.81
N CYS A 140 13.51 -7.41 21.82
CA CYS A 140 13.65 -5.97 21.75
C CYS A 140 12.54 -5.40 20.87
N ALA A 141 12.32 -4.10 20.94
CA ALA A 141 11.29 -3.41 20.18
C ALA A 141 11.74 -2.01 19.76
N TYR A 142 11.17 -1.55 18.66
CA TYR A 142 11.32 -0.19 18.15
C TYR A 142 10.09 0.23 17.35
N SER A 143 9.97 1.54 17.15
CA SER A 143 8.90 2.12 16.34
C SER A 143 9.50 2.89 15.17
N VAL A 144 8.82 2.85 14.04
CA VAL A 144 9.21 3.53 12.80
C VAL A 144 8.08 4.43 12.36
N GLN A 145 8.40 5.70 12.09
CA GLN A 145 7.48 6.61 11.44
C GLN A 145 7.55 6.39 9.93
N TRP A 146 6.38 6.24 9.33
CA TRP A 146 6.17 6.24 7.89
C TRP A 146 5.47 7.53 7.49
N THR A 147 6.01 8.19 6.47
CA THR A 147 5.38 9.34 5.83
C THR A 147 5.50 9.20 4.32
N ALA A 148 4.42 9.46 3.60
CA ALA A 148 4.42 9.41 2.15
C ALA A 148 3.41 10.39 1.54
N THR A 149 3.75 10.94 0.39
CA THR A 149 2.78 11.56 -0.53
C THR A 149 2.30 10.50 -1.50
N LYS A 150 0.99 10.44 -1.78
CA LYS A 150 0.43 9.51 -2.74
C LYS A 150 0.87 9.89 -4.16
N SER A 151 1.28 8.91 -4.95
CA SER A 151 1.51 9.10 -6.38
C SER A 151 0.19 9.12 -7.15
N GLY A 152 0.04 10.08 -8.06
CA GLY A 152 -1.14 10.18 -8.94
C GLY A 152 -2.30 10.91 -8.28
N THR A 153 -3.53 10.43 -8.51
CA THR A 153 -4.75 11.07 -7.97
C THR A 153 -4.76 11.01 -6.44
N PRO A 154 -5.15 12.11 -5.76
CA PRO A 154 -5.35 12.15 -4.32
C PRO A 154 -6.24 11.01 -3.79
N ASN A 155 -6.18 10.79 -2.49
CA ASN A 155 -7.18 9.99 -1.79
C ASN A 155 -8.55 10.65 -1.84
N VAL A 156 -9.58 9.88 -1.53
CA VAL A 156 -10.90 10.40 -1.22
C VAL A 156 -11.19 10.04 0.23
N ILE A 157 -11.33 11.04 1.09
CA ILE A 157 -11.72 10.88 2.50
C ILE A 157 -13.08 11.57 2.67
N PRO A 158 -14.17 10.82 2.94
CA PRO A 158 -15.47 11.41 3.24
C PRO A 158 -15.36 12.30 4.48
N GLY A 159 -15.86 13.54 4.37
CA GLY A 159 -15.93 14.49 5.48
C GLY A 159 -17.06 14.21 6.45
#